data_AF-A0YW96-F1
#
_entry.id   AF-A0YW96-F1
#
_cell.length_a   1.000
_cell.length_b   1.000
_cell.length_c   1.000
_cell.angle_alpha   90.00
_cell.angle_beta   90.00
_cell.angle_gamma   90.00
#
_symmetry.space_group_name_H-M   'P 1'
#
loop_
_entity.id
_entity.type
_entity.pdbx_description
1 polymer ?
#
loop_
_entity_poly.entity_id
_entity_poly.type
_entity_poly.pdbx_seq_one_letter_code
_entity_poly.pdbx_strand_id
1 'polypeptide(L)'
;MPKKRNSENSEQLQLFIPYSQKPFLEYKKKVRGKDARKGFDLIEEGVRLLQAQLDQDGIHSAEAKPAIQQFLILTQGDKTRLR
;
A
#
# COMPACT_ATOMS: atom_id res chain seq x y z
N MET A 1 36.55 -27.00 -2.44
CA MET A 1 35.06 -27.05 -2.49
C MET A 1 34.53 -25.68 -2.87
N PRO A 2 33.69 -25.53 -3.91
CA PRO A 2 33.19 -24.22 -4.29
C PRO A 2 32.03 -23.82 -3.37
N LYS A 3 32.12 -22.61 -2.78
CA LYS A 3 31.05 -22.00 -1.97
C LYS A 3 29.81 -21.81 -2.84
N LYS A 4 28.73 -22.51 -2.51
CA LYS A 4 27.40 -22.26 -3.08
C LYS A 4 27.02 -20.82 -2.74
N ARG A 5 26.85 -19.99 -3.79
CA ARG A 5 26.17 -18.69 -3.67
C ARG A 5 24.73 -18.99 -3.31
N ASN A 6 24.33 -18.66 -2.08
CA ASN A 6 22.92 -18.55 -1.74
C ASN A 6 22.37 -17.42 -2.61
N SER A 7 21.71 -17.78 -3.70
CA SER A 7 20.77 -16.89 -4.36
C SER A 7 19.67 -16.64 -3.34
N GLU A 8 19.75 -15.51 -2.65
CA GLU A 8 18.63 -14.97 -1.89
C GLU A 8 17.48 -14.86 -2.88
N ASN A 9 16.58 -15.83 -2.77
CA ASN A 9 15.33 -15.83 -3.49
C ASN A 9 14.58 -14.64 -2.90
N SER A 10 14.69 -13.50 -3.56
CA SER A 10 13.85 -12.33 -3.31
C SER A 10 12.44 -12.76 -3.68
N GLU A 11 11.79 -13.49 -2.78
CA GLU A 11 10.38 -13.79 -2.85
C GLU A 11 9.69 -12.44 -2.94
N GLN A 12 9.30 -12.08 -4.17
CA GLN A 12 8.44 -10.94 -4.42
C GLN A 12 7.25 -11.12 -3.50
N LEU A 13 7.16 -10.26 -2.49
CA LEU A 13 6.01 -10.18 -1.59
C LEU A 13 4.81 -9.82 -2.46
N GLN A 14 4.16 -10.83 -3.02
CA GLN A 14 2.90 -10.70 -3.71
C GLN A 14 1.85 -10.47 -2.63
N LEU A 15 1.61 -9.19 -2.35
CA LEU A 15 0.52 -8.75 -1.49
C LEU A 15 -0.79 -9.12 -2.21
N PHE A 16 -1.32 -10.31 -1.91
CA PHE A 16 -2.64 -10.72 -2.39
C PHE A 16 -3.69 -9.88 -1.66
N ILE A 17 -4.28 -8.91 -2.37
CA ILE A 17 -5.33 -8.04 -1.81
C ILE A 17 -6.69 -8.61 -2.24
N PRO A 18 -7.45 -9.27 -1.34
CA PRO A 18 -8.77 -9.76 -1.66
C PRO A 18 -9.72 -8.59 -1.97
N TYR A 19 -10.19 -8.52 -3.22
CA TYR A 19 -11.05 -7.47 -3.77
C TYR A 19 -12.40 -7.24 -3.05
N SER A 20 -12.80 -8.17 -2.18
CA SER A 20 -14.05 -8.15 -1.42
C SER A 20 -13.94 -7.49 -0.03
N GLN A 21 -12.73 -7.14 0.42
CA GLN A 21 -12.55 -6.48 1.71
C GLN A 21 -12.91 -4.98 1.64
N LYS A 22 -13.54 -4.49 2.70
CA LYS A 22 -13.76 -3.06 2.88
C LYS A 22 -12.41 -2.34 3.01
N PRO A 23 -12.25 -1.12 2.45
CA PRO A 23 -10.99 -0.38 2.53
C PRO A 23 -10.49 -0.24 3.96
N PHE A 24 -9.18 -0.34 4.18
CA PHE A 24 -8.59 -0.28 5.52
C PHE A 24 -8.98 1.00 6.29
N LEU A 25 -9.06 2.15 5.60
CA LEU A 25 -9.44 3.40 6.26
C LEU A 25 -10.92 3.45 6.70
N GLU A 26 -11.80 2.58 6.18
CA GLU A 26 -13.18 2.49 6.69
C GLU A 26 -13.24 1.95 8.13
N TYR A 27 -12.25 1.17 8.55
CA TYR A 27 -12.19 0.63 9.91
C TYR A 27 -12.03 1.74 10.96
N LYS A 28 -11.51 2.91 10.58
CA LYS A 28 -11.46 4.12 11.44
C LYS A 28 -12.80 4.44 12.10
N LYS A 29 -13.93 4.20 11.39
CA LYS A 29 -15.29 4.42 11.89
C LYS A 29 -15.64 3.51 13.08
N LYS A 30 -15.03 2.33 13.17
CA LYS A 30 -15.25 1.34 14.23
C LYS A 30 -14.33 1.54 15.43
N VAL A 31 -13.24 2.29 15.27
CA VAL A 31 -12.27 2.54 16.34
C VAL A 31 -12.81 3.58 17.31
N ARG A 32 -12.81 3.22 18.60
CA ARG A 32 -13.11 4.09 19.73
C ARG A 32 -11.81 4.54 20.38
N GLY A 33 -11.77 5.77 20.91
CA GLY A 33 -10.58 6.35 21.52
C GLY A 33 -9.80 7.27 20.58
N LYS A 34 -9.38 8.43 21.10
CA LYS A 34 -8.72 9.50 20.34
C LYS A 34 -7.35 9.05 19.82
N ASP A 35 -6.55 8.38 20.65
CA ASP A 35 -5.19 7.99 20.27
C ASP A 35 -5.15 6.86 19.24
N ALA A 36 -6.09 5.91 19.32
CA ALA A 36 -6.23 4.86 18.31
C ALA A 36 -6.68 5.43 16.95
N ARG A 37 -7.45 6.54 16.92
CA ARG A 37 -7.84 7.24 15.69
C ARG A 37 -6.70 8.04 15.06
N LYS A 38 -5.79 8.61 15.85
CA LYS A 38 -4.60 9.33 15.34
C LYS A 38 -3.75 8.47 14.41
N GLY A 39 -3.62 7.16 14.71
CA GLY A 39 -2.92 6.24 13.81
C GLY A 39 -3.56 6.16 12.42
N PHE A 40 -4.89 6.15 12.34
CA PHE A 40 -5.61 6.19 11.07
C PHE A 40 -5.47 7.55 10.38
N ASP A 41 -5.47 8.66 11.13
CA ASP A 41 -5.25 10.00 10.58
C ASP A 41 -3.87 10.10 9.88
N LEU A 42 -2.82 9.57 10.51
CA LEU A 42 -1.46 9.54 9.95
C LEU A 42 -1.39 8.68 8.67
N ILE A 43 -2.06 7.52 8.67
CA ILE A 43 -2.12 6.65 7.49
C ILE A 43 -2.88 7.36 6.36
N GLU A 44 -4.00 8.00 6.66
CA GLU A 44 -4.81 8.75 5.68
C GLU A 44 -4.01 9.90 5.04
N GLU A 45 -3.19 10.62 5.83
CA GLU A 45 -2.27 11.63 5.31
C GLU A 45 -1.20 11.03 4.39
N GLY A 46 -0.54 9.94 4.81
CA GLY A 46 0.48 9.27 3.99
C GLY A 46 -0.07 8.75 2.67
N VAL A 47 -1.27 8.16 2.71
CA VAL A 47 -2.00 7.72 1.52
C VAL A 47 -2.29 8.90 0.58
N ARG A 48 -2.71 10.06 1.11
CA ARG A 48 -2.92 11.28 0.29
C ARG A 48 -1.64 11.75 -0.39
N LEU A 49 -0.50 11.72 0.31
CA LEU A 49 0.80 12.11 -0.25
C LEU A 49 1.25 11.16 -1.35
N LEU A 50 1.12 9.85 -1.13
CA LEU A 50 1.45 8.84 -2.15
C LEU A 50 0.56 8.95 -3.39
N GLN A 51 -0.72 9.24 -3.19
CA GLN A 51 -1.66 9.48 -4.27
C GLN A 51 -1.24 10.70 -5.11
N ALA A 52 -0.90 11.82 -4.47
CA ALA A 52 -0.41 13.01 -5.16
C ALA A 52 0.89 12.75 -5.94
N GLN A 53 1.82 11.99 -5.37
CA GLN A 53 3.07 11.60 -6.05
C GLN A 53 2.79 10.72 -7.28
N LEU A 54 1.82 9.81 -7.21
CA LEU A 54 1.41 9.01 -8.36
C LEU A 54 0.73 9.86 -9.46
N ASP A 55 -0.12 10.81 -9.07
CA ASP A 55 -0.84 11.69 -10.01
C ASP A 55 0.08 12.64 -10.76
N GLN A 56 1.19 13.03 -10.13
CA GLN A 56 2.21 13.89 -10.72
C GLN A 56 3.32 13.11 -11.44
N ASP A 57 3.16 11.79 -11.60
CA ASP A 57 4.19 10.86 -12.10
C ASP A 57 5.56 11.01 -11.38
N GLY A 58 5.54 11.45 -10.12
CA GLY A 58 6.74 11.64 -9.29
C GLY A 58 7.42 10.33 -8.86
N ILE A 59 6.80 9.19 -9.15
CA ILE A 59 7.32 7.86 -8.83
C ILE A 59 7.85 7.20 -10.10
N HIS A 60 9.17 7.28 -10.27
CA HIS A 60 9.86 6.75 -11.45
C HIS A 60 10.32 5.29 -11.31
N SER A 61 10.26 4.72 -10.11
CA SER A 61 10.62 3.31 -9.90
C SER A 61 9.52 2.38 -10.44
N ALA A 62 9.92 1.48 -11.32
CA ALA A 62 9.06 0.47 -11.93
C ALA A 62 8.47 -0.53 -10.91
N GLU A 63 9.12 -0.70 -9.76
CA GLU A 63 8.68 -1.59 -8.69
C GLU A 63 7.84 -0.84 -7.65
N ALA A 64 8.20 0.41 -7.35
CA ALA A 64 7.46 1.22 -6.37
C ALA A 64 6.09 1.63 -6.88
N LYS A 65 5.96 1.97 -8.17
CA LYS A 65 4.68 2.38 -8.78
C LYS A 65 3.56 1.33 -8.58
N PRO A 66 3.73 0.04 -8.95
CA PRO A 66 2.70 -0.97 -8.73
C PRO A 66 2.47 -1.28 -7.25
N ALA A 67 3.52 -1.27 -6.42
CA ALA A 67 3.38 -1.50 -4.98
C ALA A 67 2.53 -0.41 -4.30
N ILE A 68 2.74 0.85 -4.69
CA ILE A 68 1.98 1.98 -4.14
C ILE A 68 0.55 1.95 -4.65
N GLN A 69 0.31 1.64 -5.94
CA GLN A 69 -1.04 1.44 -6.46
C GLN A 69 -1.80 0.35 -5.68
N GLN A 70 -1.16 -0.80 -5.43
CA GLN A 70 -1.74 -1.87 -4.61
C GLN A 70 -2.05 -1.41 -3.19
N PHE A 71 -1.12 -0.69 -2.55
CA PHE A 71 -1.34 -0.12 -1.22
C PHE A 71 -2.53 0.85 -1.18
N LEU A 72 -2.66 1.73 -2.17
CA LEU A 72 -3.77 2.68 -2.27
C LEU A 72 -5.12 1.96 -2.47
N ILE A 73 -5.15 0.88 -3.27
CA ILE A 73 -6.34 0.04 -3.42
C ILE A 73 -6.74 -0.60 -2.09
N LEU A 74 -5.78 -1.15 -1.33
CA LEU A 74 -6.07 -1.77 -0.03
C LEU A 74 -6.57 -0.74 0.99
N THR A 75 -6.02 0.47 0.95
CA THR A 75 -6.31 1.50 1.95
C THR A 75 -7.57 2.30 1.68
N GLN A 76 -7.80 2.69 0.42
CA GLN A 76 -8.90 3.56 -0.01
C GLN A 76 -9.97 2.84 -0.83
N GLY A 77 -9.67 1.68 -1.40
CA GLY A 77 -10.56 0.99 -2.32
C GLY A 77 -10.61 1.59 -3.73
N ASP A 78 -9.64 2.45 -4.10
CA ASP A 78 -9.62 3.07 -5.43
C ASP A 78 -9.16 2.07 -6.50
N LYS A 79 -10.14 1.38 -7.10
CA LYS A 79 -9.92 0.36 -8.14
C LYS A 79 -9.73 0.94 -9.54
N THR A 80 -9.88 2.26 -9.73
CA THR A 80 -9.86 2.86 -11.07
C THR A 80 -8.47 2.83 -11.74
N ARG A 81 -7.41 2.55 -10.96
CA ARG A 81 -6.01 2.62 -11.39
C ARG A 81 -5.36 1.28 -11.72
N LEU A 82 -6.15 0.21 -11.83
CA LEU A 82 -5.70 -1.13 -12.25
C LEU A 82 -5.72 -1.32 -13.78
N ARG A 83 -6.03 -0.29 -14.56
CA ARG A 83 -6.16 -0.35 -16.02
C ARG A 83 -4.84 -0.05 -16.72
#